data_AF-A0AB73TIP8-F1
#
_entry.id   AF-A0AB73TIP8-F1
#
_cell.length_a   1.000
_cell.length_b   1.000
_cell.length_c   1.000
_cell.angle_alpha   90.00
_cell.angle_beta   90.00
_cell.angle_gamma   90.00
#
_symmetry.space_group_name_H-M   'P 1'
#
loop_
_entity.id
_entity.type
_entity.pdbx_description
1 polymer ?
#
loop_
_entity_poly.entity_id
_entity_poly.type
_entity_poly.pdbx_seq_one_letter_code
_entity_poly.pdbx_strand_id
1 'polypeptide(L)'
;MDMNLTELIRAVDERGAADAASTGQVASVRGALVAAAAQDPGSTAYQSRVQGAARLVSETWPFSSELGTLVLAFSEALQRHAR
;
A
#
# COMPACT_ATOMS: atom_id res chain seq x y z
N MET A 1 -13.57 3.22 10.99
CA MET A 1 -12.86 1.93 10.99
C MET A 1 -11.47 2.20 10.48
N ASP A 2 -10.45 1.90 11.26
CA ASP A 2 -9.07 1.95 10.78
C ASP A 2 -8.87 0.81 9.78
N MET A 3 -8.45 1.15 8.56
CA MET A 3 -8.18 0.16 7.51
C MET A 3 -6.96 -0.68 7.91
N ASN A 4 -7.05 -2.00 7.78
CA ASN A 4 -5.94 -2.92 8.00
C ASN A 4 -5.26 -3.34 6.68
N LEU A 5 -4.09 -3.98 6.77
CA LEU A 5 -3.30 -4.35 5.58
C LEU A 5 -4.04 -5.32 4.65
N THR A 6 -4.83 -6.25 5.18
CA THR A 6 -5.61 -7.19 4.37
C THR A 6 -6.70 -6.47 3.58
N GLU A 7 -7.38 -5.51 4.19
CA GLU A 7 -8.36 -4.64 3.52
C GLU A 7 -7.70 -3.79 2.43
N LEU A 8 -6.50 -3.27 2.68
CA LEU A 8 -5.74 -2.53 1.68
C LEU A 8 -5.35 -3.41 0.48
N ILE A 9 -4.85 -4.64 0.71
CA ILE A 9 -4.53 -5.59 -0.37
C ILE A 9 -5.78 -5.89 -1.19
N ARG A 10 -6.92 -6.13 -0.52
CA ARG A 10 -8.19 -6.37 -1.20
C ARG A 10 -8.61 -5.17 -2.06
N ALA A 11 -8.49 -3.96 -1.54
CA ALA A 11 -8.80 -2.75 -2.30
C ALA A 11 -7.89 -2.62 -3.54
N VAL A 12 -6.61 -2.99 -3.42
CA VAL A 12 -5.68 -3.01 -4.57
C VAL A 12 -6.09 -4.05 -5.61
N ASP A 13 -6.50 -5.24 -5.18
CA ASP A 13 -6.96 -6.32 -6.06
C ASP A 13 -8.28 -5.98 -6.78
N GLU A 14 -9.21 -5.33 -6.09
CA GLU A 14 -10.53 -5.00 -6.64
C GLU A 14 -10.53 -3.73 -7.51
N ARG A 15 -9.76 -2.70 -7.10
CA ARG A 15 -9.84 -1.35 -7.71
C ARG A 15 -8.63 -1.00 -8.57
N GLY A 16 -7.52 -1.70 -8.46
CA GLY A 16 -6.24 -1.29 -9.07
C GLY A 16 -6.31 -1.05 -10.58
N ALA A 17 -7.05 -1.90 -11.31
CA ALA A 17 -7.22 -1.76 -12.76
C ALA A 17 -8.14 -0.61 -13.17
N ALA A 18 -9.11 -0.24 -12.33
CA ALA A 18 -10.05 0.85 -12.60
C ALA A 18 -9.49 2.22 -12.16
N ASP A 19 -8.64 2.24 -11.13
CA ASP A 19 -8.08 3.45 -10.52
C ASP A 19 -6.79 3.95 -11.21
N ALA A 20 -6.66 3.64 -12.51
CA ALA A 20 -5.66 4.17 -13.43
C ALA A 20 -4.18 3.76 -13.20
N ALA A 21 -3.92 2.66 -12.49
CA ALA A 21 -2.60 2.03 -12.49
C ALA A 21 -2.53 0.93 -13.58
N SER A 22 -1.45 0.91 -14.36
CA SER A 22 -1.16 -0.22 -15.25
C SER A 22 -1.07 -1.52 -14.43
N THR A 23 -1.42 -2.66 -15.04
CA THR A 23 -1.39 -3.97 -14.36
C THR A 23 -0.03 -4.25 -13.70
N GLY A 24 1.07 -3.78 -14.29
CA GLY A 24 2.41 -3.90 -13.72
C GLY A 24 2.59 -3.08 -12.43
N GLN A 25 2.11 -1.84 -12.40
CA GLN A 25 2.16 -1.00 -11.21
C GLN A 25 1.30 -1.57 -10.06
N VAL A 26 0.10 -2.05 -10.38
CA VAL A 26 -0.77 -2.75 -9.43
C VAL A 26 -0.06 -3.98 -8.86
N ALA A 27 0.55 -4.81 -9.72
CA ALA A 27 1.28 -6.00 -9.30
C ALA A 27 2.48 -5.67 -8.40
N SER A 28 3.24 -4.61 -8.69
CA SER A 28 4.36 -4.18 -7.85
C SER A 28 3.92 -3.72 -6.46
N VAL A 29 2.88 -2.88 -6.38
CA VAL A 29 2.33 -2.40 -5.11
C VAL A 29 1.75 -3.57 -4.31
N ARG A 30 0.93 -4.41 -4.96
CA ARG A 30 0.39 -5.63 -4.36
C ARG A 30 1.50 -6.54 -3.81
N GLY A 31 2.56 -6.75 -4.58
CA GLY A 31 3.70 -7.58 -4.17
C GLY A 31 4.36 -7.07 -2.89
N ALA A 32 4.58 -5.76 -2.78
CA ALA A 32 5.12 -5.15 -1.58
C ALA A 32 4.19 -5.31 -0.37
N LEU A 33 2.88 -5.10 -0.55
CA LEU A 33 1.88 -5.27 0.52
C LEU A 33 1.73 -6.72 0.97
N VAL A 34 1.72 -7.69 0.05
CA VAL A 34 1.70 -9.13 0.38
C VAL A 34 2.97 -9.53 1.12
N ALA A 35 4.13 -9.02 0.69
CA ALA A 35 5.38 -9.26 1.41
C ALA A 35 5.35 -8.66 2.81
N ALA A 36 4.67 -7.52 3.03
CA ALA A 36 4.45 -6.96 4.36
C ALA A 36 3.53 -7.85 5.21
N ALA A 37 2.47 -8.40 4.62
CA ALA A 37 1.53 -9.30 5.30
C ALA A 37 2.19 -10.61 5.78
N ALA A 38 3.31 -11.00 5.17
CA ALA A 38 4.12 -12.12 5.62
C ALA A 38 5.05 -11.79 6.80
N GLN A 39 5.01 -10.58 7.35
CA GLN A 39 5.83 -10.13 8.47
C GLN A 39 4.98 -9.85 9.70
N ASP A 40 5.62 -9.83 10.87
CA ASP A 40 4.96 -9.41 12.10
C ASP A 40 4.58 -7.90 12.03
N PRO A 41 3.31 -7.51 12.30
CA PRO A 41 2.86 -6.12 12.18
C PRO A 41 3.62 -5.09 13.03
N GLY A 42 4.28 -5.51 14.13
CA GLY A 42 5.11 -4.63 14.95
C GLY A 42 6.54 -4.50 14.45
N SER A 43 6.96 -5.29 13.47
CA SER A 43 8.35 -5.36 13.02
C SER A 43 8.74 -4.20 12.10
N THR A 44 10.01 -3.80 12.16
CA THR A 44 10.60 -2.87 11.17
C THR A 44 10.49 -3.42 9.75
N ALA A 45 10.53 -4.74 9.58
CA ALA A 45 10.42 -5.40 8.28
C ALA A 45 9.01 -5.27 7.65
N TYR A 46 7.97 -5.22 8.49
CA TYR A 46 6.60 -4.88 8.07
C TYR A 46 6.53 -3.42 7.62
N GLN A 47 6.99 -2.50 8.48
CA GLN A 47 6.94 -1.05 8.23
C GLN A 47 7.68 -0.67 6.94
N SER A 48 8.90 -1.17 6.75
CA SER A 48 9.71 -0.92 5.55
C SER A 48 9.05 -1.39 4.26
N ARG A 49 8.31 -2.51 4.30
CA ARG A 49 7.62 -3.02 3.11
C ARG A 49 6.38 -2.20 2.76
N VAL A 50 5.63 -1.76 3.76
CA VAL A 50 4.52 -0.82 3.53
C VAL A 50 5.04 0.52 3.00
N GLN A 51 6.14 1.03 3.55
CA GLN A 51 6.82 2.21 3.01
C GLN A 51 7.26 2.02 1.56
N GLY A 52 7.76 0.82 1.21
CA GLY A 52 8.10 0.45 -0.16
C GLY A 52 6.89 0.54 -1.11
N ALA A 53 5.72 0.05 -0.68
CA ALA A 53 4.48 0.17 -1.45
C ALA A 53 4.07 1.65 -1.64
N ALA A 54 4.13 2.45 -0.58
CA ALA A 54 3.85 3.88 -0.64
C ALA A 54 4.81 4.63 -1.57
N ARG A 55 6.10 4.28 -1.56
CA ARG A 55 7.08 4.84 -2.48
C ARG A 55 6.73 4.53 -3.93
N LEU A 56 6.45 3.26 -4.25
CA LEU A 56 6.05 2.84 -5.60
C LEU A 56 4.82 3.63 -6.09
N VAL A 57 3.82 3.80 -5.24
CA VAL A 57 2.64 4.61 -5.55
C VAL A 57 3.03 6.06 -5.84
N SER A 58 3.81 6.69 -4.95
CA SER A 58 4.20 8.11 -5.10
C SER A 58 5.00 8.38 -6.38
N GLU A 59 5.78 7.39 -6.85
CA GLU A 59 6.63 7.52 -8.02
C GLU A 59 5.90 7.21 -9.33
N THR A 60 4.89 6.33 -9.30
CA THR A 60 4.37 5.72 -10.53
C THR A 60 2.87 5.89 -10.76
N TRP A 61 2.07 6.14 -9.72
CA TRP A 61 0.62 6.25 -9.87
C TRP A 61 0.19 7.69 -10.20
N PRO A 62 -0.89 7.89 -10.98
CA PRO A 62 -1.42 9.22 -11.22
C PRO A 62 -1.80 9.92 -9.92
N PHE A 63 -1.56 11.23 -9.82
CA PHE A 63 -1.92 12.02 -8.64
C PHE A 63 -3.42 11.93 -8.28
N SER A 64 -4.29 11.73 -9.27
CA SER A 64 -5.74 11.58 -9.08
C SER A 64 -6.17 10.19 -8.62
N SER A 65 -5.24 9.25 -8.40
CA SER A 65 -5.57 7.90 -7.94
C SER A 65 -6.02 7.92 -6.48
N GLU A 66 -7.28 7.58 -6.25
CA GLU A 66 -7.85 7.45 -4.91
C GLU A 66 -7.22 6.28 -4.15
N LEU A 67 -6.98 5.17 -4.83
CA LEU A 67 -6.32 3.99 -4.26
C LEU A 67 -4.84 4.29 -3.96
N GLY A 68 -4.18 5.12 -4.77
CA GLY A 68 -2.83 5.61 -4.48
C GLY A 68 -2.82 6.43 -3.19
N THR A 69 -3.76 7.37 -3.06
CA THR A 69 -3.95 8.16 -1.83
C THR A 69 -4.19 7.26 -0.62
N LEU A 70 -4.98 6.19 -0.79
CA LEU A 70 -5.28 5.23 0.27
C LEU A 70 -4.02 4.47 0.76
N VAL A 71 -3.16 4.02 -0.15
CA VAL A 71 -1.88 3.36 0.20
C VAL A 71 -0.95 4.33 0.94
N LEU A 72 -0.87 5.59 0.49
CA LEU A 72 -0.06 6.62 1.14
C LEU A 72 -0.56 6.91 2.56
N ALA A 73 -1.87 7.09 2.73
CA ALA A 73 -2.49 7.36 4.02
C ALA A 73 -2.29 6.21 5.02
N PHE A 74 -2.35 4.96 4.55
CA PHE A 74 -2.07 3.79 5.38
C PHE A 74 -0.61 3.76 5.87
N SER A 75 0.34 4.03 4.98
CA SER A 75 1.77 4.12 5.33
C SER A 75 2.03 5.23 6.35
N GLU A 76 1.43 6.41 6.16
CA GLU A 76 1.55 7.53 7.10
C GLU A 76 0.94 7.21 8.46
N ALA A 77 -0.23 6.56 8.49
CA ALA A 77 -0.86 6.13 9.74
C ALA A 77 0.08 5.19 10.51
N LEU A 78 0.69 4.20 9.86
CA LEU A 78 1.65 3.30 10.52
C LEU A 78 2.86 4.04 11.10
N GLN A 79 3.39 5.03 10.37
CA GLN A 79 4.51 5.85 10.87
C GLN A 79 4.13 6.67 12.10
N ARG A 80 2.90 7.20 12.16
CA ARG A 80 2.42 7.94 13.33
C ARG A 80 2.28 7.07 14.57
N HIS A 81 1.94 5.79 14.41
CA HIS A 81 1.84 4.84 15.53
C HIS A 81 3.21 4.30 16.00
N ALA A 82 4.25 4.42 15.17
CA ALA A 82 5.60 3.99 15.51
C ALA A 82 6.43 5.05 16.25
N ARG A 83 5.91 6.28 16.42
CA ARG A 83 6.52 7.38 17.18
C ARG A 83 5.98 7.42 18.60
#